data_AF-A0A7V3XCY6-F1
#
_entry.id   AF-A0A7V3XCY6-F1
#
_cell.length_a   1.000
_cell.length_b   1.000
_cell.length_c   1.000
_cell.angle_alpha   90.00
_cell.angle_beta   90.00
_cell.angle_gamma   90.00
#
_symmetry.space_group_name_H-M   'P 1'
#
loop_
_entity.id
_entity.type
_entity.pdbx_description
1 polymer ?
#
loop_
_entity_poly.entity_id
_entity_poly.type
_entity_poly.pdbx_seq_one_letter_code
_entity_poly.pdbx_strand_id
1 'polypeptide(L)'
;MVVVSNLLLILRLTLFPYDFHLDVSGHVVRLAQIINNGPQYLNGSMDEVRIYNRALSASEIQALSAAGSSPRVLPAPAAGLDPRPQPARSTATPPSSLDLGLIAHWTFDEGSGTTARDSSGRGHTGTLVHGPTWVAGPVGGALNFDGVDDYVEIAHPNDFNFGKADFTIALWVQRTAFGVRGGGDEMVSKCARSSWQSGCKELYFEDDDTVVFNSFDTGFVASKRTLQDTRWHHVAVTFVDSSNTVRLFIDGALDNSGVLALHEDVPGYPDMVSAFRDRFRLIGESGWNDFLNNVLLFLPLGFGLACLAQAGALGRPTQLLMVLIIGSGLSFSIEVLQVFSPSRFPSLSDVLANTLGALLGFLAFHFL
;
A
#
# COMPACT_ATOMS: atom_id res chain seq x y z
N MET A 1 -12.44 24.30 18.50
CA MET A 1 -10.99 24.15 18.26
C MET A 1 -10.19 23.89 19.54
N VAL A 2 -10.29 24.74 20.58
CA VAL A 2 -9.51 24.58 21.83
C VAL A 2 -9.87 23.32 22.64
N VAL A 3 -11.15 22.92 22.66
CA VAL A 3 -11.62 21.72 23.41
C VAL A 3 -11.10 20.42 22.80
N VAL A 4 -11.08 20.32 21.47
CA VAL A 4 -10.54 19.17 20.72
C VAL A 4 -9.02 19.05 20.94
N SER A 5 -8.31 20.18 20.95
CA SER A 5 -6.87 20.22 21.18
C SER A 5 -6.50 19.79 22.60
N ASN A 6 -7.29 20.19 23.62
CA ASN A 6 -7.08 19.78 25.00
C ASN A 6 -7.44 18.30 25.26
N LEU A 7 -8.48 17.78 24.60
CA LEU A 7 -8.86 16.36 24.71
C LEU A 7 -7.79 15.44 24.08
N LEU A 8 -7.24 15.83 22.93
CA LEU A 8 -6.12 15.14 22.28
C LEU A 8 -4.84 15.19 23.12
N LEU A 9 -4.58 16.30 23.82
CA LEU A 9 -3.42 16.43 24.71
C LEU A 9 -3.55 15.53 25.95
N ILE A 10 -4.76 15.39 26.50
CA ILE A 10 -5.04 14.49 27.64
C ILE A 10 -4.88 13.02 27.21
N LEU A 11 -5.39 12.64 26.03
CA LEU A 11 -5.20 11.29 25.46
C LEU A 11 -3.71 10.96 25.24
N ARG A 12 -2.92 11.94 24.77
CA ARG A 12 -1.47 11.80 24.58
C ARG A 12 -0.71 11.56 25.89
N LEU A 13 -1.12 12.19 26.98
CA LEU A 13 -0.41 12.15 28.27
C LEU A 13 -0.81 10.98 29.19
N THR A 14 -1.97 10.36 28.96
CA THR A 14 -2.53 9.34 29.88
C THR A 14 -2.40 7.91 29.37
N LEU A 15 -2.32 7.69 28.06
CA LEU A 15 -2.31 6.34 27.48
C LEU A 15 -0.94 5.88 26.96
N PHE A 16 0.02 6.79 26.76
CA PHE A 16 1.32 6.45 26.16
C PHE A 16 2.50 7.14 26.88
N PRO A 17 2.83 6.74 28.13
CA PRO A 17 3.95 7.32 28.88
C PRO A 17 5.35 6.87 28.39
N TYR A 18 5.41 6.03 27.35
CA TYR A 18 6.65 5.53 26.77
C TYR A 18 6.63 5.74 25.26
N ASP A 19 7.69 6.32 24.71
CA ASP A 19 7.98 6.35 23.27
C ASP A 19 8.16 4.91 22.78
N PHE A 20 7.04 4.26 22.46
CA PHE A 20 7.03 3.00 21.75
C PHE A 20 7.26 3.32 20.27
N HIS A 21 8.53 3.33 19.86
CA HIS A 21 8.94 3.40 18.46
C HIS A 21 8.58 2.06 17.80
N LEU A 22 7.33 1.92 17.35
CA LEU A 22 6.99 0.96 16.30
C LEU A 22 7.50 1.53 14.99
N ASP A 23 8.09 0.69 14.15
CA ASP A 23 8.44 1.03 12.77
C ASP A 23 7.15 1.20 11.95
N VAL A 24 6.67 2.44 11.84
CA VAL A 24 5.41 2.84 11.20
C VAL A 24 5.66 3.58 9.89
N SER A 25 6.47 3.00 9.01
CA SER A 25 6.84 3.58 7.72
C SER A 25 5.65 3.65 6.75
N GLY A 26 5.56 4.71 5.96
CA GLY A 26 4.61 4.85 4.86
C GLY A 26 4.72 3.77 3.78
N HIS A 27 4.13 4.03 2.61
CA HIS A 27 4.00 3.02 1.56
C HIS A 27 5.33 2.35 1.15
N VAL A 28 5.39 1.03 1.18
CA VAL A 28 6.56 0.27 0.70
C VAL A 28 6.38 -0.04 -0.79
N VAL A 29 7.47 -0.27 -1.51
CA VAL A 29 7.43 -0.98 -2.80
C VAL A 29 7.95 -2.39 -2.54
N ARG A 30 7.20 -3.41 -2.95
CA ARG A 30 7.67 -4.78 -3.01
C ARG A 30 7.67 -5.27 -4.44
N LEU A 31 8.71 -6.01 -4.77
CA LEU A 31 8.78 -6.78 -6.01
C LEU A 31 8.53 -8.25 -5.64
N ALA A 32 7.76 -8.96 -6.46
CA ALA A 32 7.42 -10.37 -6.31
C ALA A 32 6.50 -10.76 -5.13
N GLN A 33 5.91 -9.81 -4.40
CA GLN A 33 4.95 -10.11 -3.33
C GLN A 33 3.95 -8.97 -3.13
N ILE A 34 2.70 -9.32 -2.80
CA ILE A 34 1.70 -8.35 -2.38
C ILE A 34 2.02 -7.79 -0.97
N ILE A 35 1.91 -6.46 -0.81
CA ILE A 35 2.32 -5.80 0.45
C ILE A 35 1.45 -6.13 1.67
N ASN A 36 0.19 -6.55 1.49
CA ASN A 36 -0.69 -6.89 2.63
C ASN A 36 -0.34 -8.23 3.32
N ASN A 37 0.85 -8.78 3.04
CA ASN A 37 1.31 -10.12 3.46
C ASN A 37 0.34 -11.23 3.03
N GLY A 38 -0.36 -11.03 1.93
CA GLY A 38 -1.12 -12.07 1.25
C GLY A 38 -0.19 -13.16 0.68
N PRO A 39 -0.74 -14.33 0.35
CA PRO A 39 0.02 -15.47 -0.19
C PRO A 39 0.41 -15.31 -1.67
N GLN A 40 0.25 -14.12 -2.27
CA GLN A 40 0.56 -13.86 -3.67
C GLN A 40 2.04 -13.53 -3.82
N TYR A 41 2.77 -14.46 -4.45
CA TYR A 41 4.19 -14.33 -4.77
C TYR A 41 4.43 -14.64 -6.24
N LEU A 42 5.43 -14.01 -6.84
CA LEU A 42 5.86 -14.40 -8.19
C LEU A 42 6.49 -15.78 -8.17
N ASN A 43 6.00 -16.70 -9.00
CA ASN A 43 6.73 -17.90 -9.35
C ASN A 43 7.38 -17.76 -10.73
N GLY A 44 8.59 -17.21 -10.76
CA GLY A 44 9.19 -16.68 -11.98
C GLY A 44 10.46 -15.90 -11.75
N SER A 45 10.99 -15.33 -12.82
CA SER A 45 12.14 -14.44 -12.82
C SER A 45 11.74 -13.02 -13.23
N MET A 46 12.39 -12.01 -12.65
CA MET A 46 12.30 -10.62 -13.08
C MET A 46 13.67 -10.05 -13.39
N ASP A 47 13.67 -9.10 -14.33
CA ASP A 47 14.85 -8.35 -14.73
C ASP A 47 14.46 -6.90 -15.05
N GLU A 48 15.44 -5.99 -14.98
CA GLU A 48 15.36 -4.68 -15.60
C GLU A 48 14.16 -3.83 -15.13
N VAL A 49 13.81 -3.95 -13.84
CA VAL A 49 12.66 -3.28 -13.20
C VAL A 49 12.93 -1.78 -13.08
N ARG A 50 12.02 -0.96 -13.63
CA ARG A 50 12.13 0.49 -13.70
C ARG A 50 10.85 1.17 -13.25
N ILE A 51 11.03 2.31 -12.59
CA ILE A 51 9.95 3.19 -12.15
C ILE A 51 10.25 4.62 -12.56
N TYR A 52 9.26 5.31 -13.12
CA TYR A 52 9.35 6.69 -13.59
C TYR A 52 8.26 7.57 -12.97
N ASN A 53 8.58 8.86 -12.73
CA ASN A 53 7.61 9.89 -12.31
C ASN A 53 6.95 10.63 -13.49
N ARG A 54 6.85 9.94 -14.62
CA ARG A 54 6.19 10.42 -15.83
C ARG A 54 5.62 9.26 -16.62
N ALA A 55 4.64 9.54 -17.47
CA ALA A 55 4.21 8.62 -18.49
C ALA A 55 5.27 8.55 -19.61
N LEU A 56 5.84 7.37 -19.83
CA LEU A 56 6.66 7.12 -21.00
C LEU A 56 5.80 7.09 -22.26
N SER A 57 6.36 7.56 -23.38
CA SER A 57 5.73 7.41 -24.69
C SER A 57 5.81 5.96 -25.19
N ALA A 58 4.93 5.58 -26.12
CA ALA A 58 4.94 4.24 -26.70
C ALA A 58 6.29 3.88 -27.36
N SER A 59 6.98 4.84 -27.98
CA SER A 59 8.31 4.64 -28.55
C SER A 59 9.39 4.43 -27.50
N GLU A 60 9.28 5.06 -26.33
CA GLU A 60 10.20 4.83 -25.20
C GLU A 60 9.99 3.45 -24.59
N ILE A 61 8.73 3.02 -24.44
CA ILE A 61 8.40 1.65 -24.01
C ILE A 61 8.92 0.61 -25.01
N GLN A 62 8.77 0.87 -26.31
CA GLN A 62 9.33 0.01 -27.35
C GLN A 62 10.85 -0.06 -27.28
N ALA A 63 11.54 1.05 -26.99
CA ALA A 63 12.99 1.07 -26.83
C ALA A 63 13.46 0.24 -25.62
N LEU A 64 12.74 0.31 -24.48
CA LEU A 64 13.03 -0.52 -23.30
C LEU A 64 12.90 -2.03 -23.63
N SER A 65 11.84 -2.41 -24.34
CA SER A 65 11.63 -3.80 -24.78
C SER A 65 12.66 -4.25 -25.84
N ALA A 66 13.12 -3.37 -26.72
CA ALA A 66 14.16 -3.71 -27.69
C ALA A 66 15.54 -3.88 -27.04
N ALA A 67 15.84 -3.08 -26.01
CA ALA A 67 17.11 -3.14 -25.28
C ALA A 67 17.31 -4.50 -24.60
N GLY A 68 16.25 -5.06 -23.98
CA GLY A 68 16.32 -6.39 -23.36
C GLY A 68 16.19 -7.58 -24.31
N SER A 69 15.72 -7.35 -25.54
CA SER A 69 15.68 -8.40 -26.57
C SER A 69 17.05 -8.60 -27.26
N SER A 70 18.03 -7.73 -27.00
CA SER A 70 19.32 -7.72 -27.67
C SER A 70 20.42 -8.24 -26.72
N PRO A 71 21.14 -9.32 -27.04
CA PRO A 71 22.25 -9.77 -26.21
C PRO A 71 23.29 -8.65 -26.11
N ARG A 72 23.58 -8.19 -24.88
CA ARG A 72 24.64 -7.20 -24.66
C ARG A 72 25.99 -7.83 -24.98
N VAL A 73 26.48 -7.63 -26.21
CA VAL A 73 27.86 -7.93 -26.55
C VAL A 73 28.74 -6.99 -25.74
N LEU A 74 29.45 -7.51 -24.74
CA LEU A 74 30.49 -6.75 -24.04
C LEU A 74 31.46 -6.18 -25.09
N PRO A 75 31.83 -4.89 -25.03
CA PRO A 75 32.85 -4.37 -25.94
C PRO A 75 34.12 -5.21 -25.78
N ALA A 76 34.62 -5.75 -26.88
CA ALA A 76 35.87 -6.49 -26.91
C ALA A 76 36.99 -5.63 -26.29
N PRO A 77 37.93 -6.22 -25.52
CA PRO A 77 39.04 -5.49 -24.98
C PRO A 77 39.75 -4.79 -26.14
N ALA A 78 39.95 -3.48 -26.03
CA ALA A 78 40.52 -2.65 -27.08
C ALA A 78 41.85 -3.25 -27.56
N ALA A 79 41.80 -3.95 -28.69
CA ALA A 79 42.99 -4.39 -29.40
C ALA A 79 43.68 -3.12 -29.90
N GLY A 80 44.92 -2.94 -29.44
CA GLY A 80 45.68 -1.69 -29.55
C GLY A 80 45.69 -1.08 -30.95
N LEU A 81 45.50 0.24 -31.02
CA LEU A 81 45.69 1.03 -32.23
C LEU A 81 46.42 2.33 -31.92
N ASP A 82 47.54 2.49 -32.66
CA ASP A 82 48.25 3.70 -33.13
C ASP A 82 48.37 4.93 -32.18
N PRO A 83 49.59 5.33 -31.74
CA PRO A 83 49.82 6.47 -30.85
C PRO A 83 49.79 7.82 -31.60
N ARG A 84 48.74 8.12 -32.36
CA ARG A 84 48.52 9.49 -32.88
C ARG A 84 47.58 10.25 -31.95
N PRO A 85 47.94 11.47 -31.51
CA PRO A 85 47.06 12.28 -30.69
C PRO A 85 45.86 12.73 -31.54
N GLN A 86 44.72 12.07 -31.36
CA GLN A 86 43.44 12.62 -31.83
C GLN A 86 43.00 13.72 -30.85
N PRO A 87 42.49 14.87 -31.32
CA PRO A 87 41.95 15.88 -30.44
C PRO A 87 40.83 15.26 -29.60
N ALA A 88 40.93 15.41 -28.27
CA ALA A 88 39.96 14.89 -27.32
C ALA A 88 38.58 15.49 -27.59
N ARG A 89 37.78 14.78 -28.39
CA ARG A 89 36.36 15.07 -28.55
C ARG A 89 35.70 14.61 -27.25
N SER A 90 35.29 15.57 -26.43
CA SER A 90 34.41 15.34 -25.29
C SER A 90 33.13 14.68 -25.79
N THR A 91 33.05 13.36 -25.70
CA THR A 91 31.84 12.57 -25.98
C THR A 91 31.06 12.39 -24.69
N ALA A 92 30.53 13.48 -24.15
CA ALA A 92 29.39 13.37 -23.26
C ALA A 92 28.20 12.95 -24.14
N THR A 93 27.88 11.66 -24.16
CA THR A 93 26.64 11.16 -24.78
C THR A 93 25.49 11.94 -24.13
N PRO A 94 24.62 12.62 -24.90
CA PRO A 94 23.45 13.26 -24.32
C PRO A 94 22.66 12.21 -23.52
N PRO A 95 22.13 12.56 -22.34
CA PRO A 95 21.35 11.62 -21.54
C PRO A 95 20.23 11.06 -22.40
N SER A 96 20.05 9.74 -22.35
CA SER A 96 19.00 9.09 -23.12
C SER A 96 17.65 9.61 -22.61
N SER A 97 16.63 9.72 -23.47
CA SER A 97 15.30 10.13 -23.00
C SER A 97 14.77 9.19 -21.90
N LEU A 98 15.26 7.95 -21.87
CA LEU A 98 14.96 6.93 -20.87
C LEU A 98 15.57 7.20 -19.49
N ASP A 99 16.49 8.16 -19.35
CA ASP A 99 17.01 8.60 -18.05
C ASP A 99 16.12 9.70 -17.44
N LEU A 100 15.32 10.39 -18.26
CA LEU A 100 14.44 11.46 -17.79
C LEU A 100 13.31 10.89 -16.94
N GLY A 101 13.15 11.43 -15.74
CA GLY A 101 12.09 11.04 -14.81
C GLY A 101 12.26 9.64 -14.22
N LEU A 102 13.40 8.97 -14.42
CA LEU A 102 13.72 7.70 -13.80
C LEU A 102 13.86 7.89 -12.27
N ILE A 103 13.03 7.18 -11.50
CA ILE A 103 13.06 7.18 -10.04
C ILE A 103 13.91 6.02 -9.54
N ALA A 104 13.76 4.83 -10.12
CA ALA A 104 14.49 3.65 -9.69
C ALA A 104 14.70 2.69 -10.84
N HIS A 105 15.82 1.97 -10.79
CA HIS A 105 16.16 0.95 -11.77
C HIS A 105 16.96 -0.17 -11.12
N TRP A 106 16.41 -1.38 -11.09
CA TRP A 106 17.11 -2.57 -10.64
C TRP A 106 17.42 -3.47 -11.84
N THR A 107 18.71 -3.62 -12.15
CA THR A 107 19.19 -4.48 -13.26
C THR A 107 19.46 -5.91 -12.82
N PHE A 108 19.55 -6.15 -11.51
CA PHE A 108 19.86 -7.47 -10.95
C PHE A 108 21.15 -8.12 -11.50
N ASP A 109 22.15 -7.31 -11.84
CA ASP A 109 23.44 -7.75 -12.37
C ASP A 109 24.47 -8.12 -11.28
N GLU A 110 24.15 -7.99 -10.00
CA GLU A 110 25.09 -8.21 -8.90
C GLU A 110 25.53 -9.68 -8.78
N GLY A 111 24.65 -10.61 -9.15
CA GLY A 111 24.92 -12.05 -9.22
C GLY A 111 25.18 -12.74 -7.88
N SER A 112 25.14 -12.01 -6.75
CA SER A 112 25.32 -12.56 -5.40
C SER A 112 24.89 -11.56 -4.32
N GLY A 113 24.74 -12.06 -3.08
CA GLY A 113 24.39 -11.24 -1.92
C GLY A 113 22.88 -11.10 -1.73
N THR A 114 22.50 -10.20 -0.83
CA THR A 114 21.10 -10.01 -0.36
C THR A 114 20.56 -8.62 -0.70
N THR A 115 21.17 -7.92 -1.65
CA THR A 115 20.80 -6.55 -2.01
C THR A 115 20.67 -6.39 -3.52
N ALA A 116 19.61 -5.74 -3.97
CA ALA A 116 19.43 -5.28 -5.35
C ALA A 116 19.75 -3.78 -5.41
N ARG A 117 20.84 -3.41 -6.06
CA ARG A 117 21.29 -2.02 -6.15
C ARG A 117 20.40 -1.23 -7.09
N ASP A 118 20.09 0.00 -6.70
CA ASP A 118 19.45 0.96 -7.58
C ASP A 118 20.48 1.61 -8.53
N SER A 119 20.39 1.26 -9.80
CA SER A 119 21.20 1.75 -10.90
C SER A 119 20.80 3.16 -11.36
N SER A 120 19.65 3.68 -10.95
CA SER A 120 19.25 5.07 -11.26
C SER A 120 20.11 6.12 -10.52
N GLY A 121 20.81 5.71 -9.47
CA GLY A 121 21.64 6.58 -8.64
C GLY A 121 20.87 7.36 -7.56
N ARG A 122 19.59 7.04 -7.33
CA ARG A 122 18.75 7.70 -6.32
C ARG A 122 18.74 7.02 -4.95
N GLY A 123 19.36 5.85 -4.85
CA GLY A 123 19.64 5.19 -3.57
C GLY A 123 18.52 4.27 -3.09
N HIS A 124 17.59 3.87 -3.97
CA HIS A 124 16.48 2.97 -3.65
C HIS A 124 16.91 1.50 -3.65
N THR A 125 17.95 1.16 -2.88
CA THR A 125 18.47 -0.21 -2.81
C THR A 125 17.44 -1.15 -2.19
N GLY A 126 17.13 -2.23 -2.88
CA GLY A 126 16.23 -3.28 -2.39
C GLY A 126 16.97 -4.31 -1.55
N THR A 127 16.28 -4.89 -0.57
CA THR A 127 16.74 -6.02 0.24
C THR A 127 16.02 -7.28 -0.22
N LEU A 128 16.77 -8.32 -0.57
CA LEU A 128 16.21 -9.63 -0.89
C LEU A 128 15.79 -10.31 0.42
N VAL A 129 14.56 -10.80 0.49
CA VAL A 129 13.98 -11.46 1.66
C VAL A 129 13.61 -12.89 1.29
N HIS A 130 13.86 -13.83 2.21
CA HIS A 130 13.64 -15.29 2.08
C HIS A 130 14.50 -16.05 1.06
N GLY A 131 15.17 -15.34 0.16
CA GLY A 131 16.29 -15.87 -0.63
C GLY A 131 16.04 -16.03 -2.13
N PRO A 132 15.51 -15.03 -2.85
CA PRO A 132 15.53 -15.00 -4.30
C PRO A 132 16.92 -15.34 -4.84
N THR A 133 16.96 -16.14 -5.91
CA THR A 133 18.20 -16.64 -6.49
C THR A 133 18.61 -15.87 -7.73
N TRP A 134 19.91 -15.69 -7.93
CA TRP A 134 20.45 -14.99 -9.10
C TRP A 134 20.50 -15.93 -10.31
N VAL A 135 19.91 -15.51 -11.43
CA VAL A 135 19.86 -16.27 -12.70
C VAL A 135 20.27 -15.38 -13.88
N ALA A 136 20.34 -15.94 -15.08
CA ALA A 136 20.57 -15.15 -16.29
C ALA A 136 19.27 -14.49 -16.75
N GLY A 137 19.33 -13.18 -17.00
CA GLY A 137 18.21 -12.38 -17.50
C GLY A 137 18.27 -12.13 -19.01
N PRO A 138 17.25 -11.45 -19.57
CA PRO A 138 17.30 -10.88 -20.91
C PRO A 138 18.48 -9.91 -21.06
N VAL A 139 18.87 -9.19 -19.99
CA VAL A 139 20.07 -8.34 -19.95
C VAL A 139 20.91 -8.70 -18.74
N GLY A 140 21.94 -9.53 -18.93
CA GLY A 140 22.88 -9.83 -17.85
C GLY A 140 22.25 -10.74 -16.79
N GLY A 141 22.11 -10.25 -15.56
CA GLY A 141 21.53 -10.98 -14.43
C GLY A 141 20.02 -10.83 -14.31
N ALA A 142 19.41 -11.59 -13.41
CA ALA A 142 18.00 -11.53 -13.04
C ALA A 142 17.82 -12.15 -11.65
N LEU A 143 16.67 -11.90 -11.02
CA LEU A 143 16.25 -12.61 -9.81
C LEU A 143 15.14 -13.60 -10.12
N ASN A 144 15.30 -14.83 -9.65
CA ASN A 144 14.28 -15.88 -9.65
C ASN A 144 13.66 -16.03 -8.26
N PHE A 145 12.34 -16.05 -8.24
CA PHE A 145 11.46 -16.17 -7.09
C PHE A 145 10.71 -17.51 -7.17
N ASP A 146 10.60 -18.22 -6.05
CA ASP A 146 10.05 -19.57 -6.00
C ASP A 146 8.50 -19.64 -5.95
N GLY A 147 7.84 -18.51 -5.74
CA GLY A 147 6.39 -18.42 -5.59
C GLY A 147 5.86 -18.81 -4.22
N VAL A 148 6.71 -18.87 -3.18
CA VAL A 148 6.33 -19.28 -1.83
C VAL A 148 6.48 -18.14 -0.83
N ASP A 149 7.69 -17.59 -0.67
CA ASP A 149 7.96 -16.51 0.28
C ASP A 149 9.04 -15.50 -0.17
N ASP A 150 9.63 -15.69 -1.36
CA ASP A 150 10.67 -14.86 -1.93
C ASP A 150 10.16 -13.48 -2.39
N TYR A 151 10.83 -12.40 -1.97
CA TYR A 151 10.55 -11.04 -2.48
C TYR A 151 11.73 -10.07 -2.33
N VAL A 152 11.61 -8.89 -2.97
CA VAL A 152 12.51 -7.75 -2.72
C VAL A 152 11.73 -6.64 -2.02
N GLU A 153 12.22 -6.20 -0.86
CA GLU A 153 11.67 -5.06 -0.13
C GLU A 153 12.49 -3.80 -0.38
N ILE A 154 11.83 -2.72 -0.77
CA ILE A 154 12.46 -1.41 -0.96
C ILE A 154 11.96 -0.48 0.15
N ALA A 155 12.89 -0.01 0.98
CA ALA A 155 12.59 0.87 2.10
C ALA A 155 11.97 2.18 1.62
N HIS A 156 10.87 2.60 2.28
CA HIS A 156 9.96 3.69 1.92
C HIS A 156 10.63 5.01 1.52
N PRO A 157 10.71 5.35 0.22
CA PRO A 157 11.04 6.69 -0.22
C PRO A 157 9.78 7.41 -0.69
N ASN A 158 9.67 8.70 -0.32
CA ASN A 158 8.58 9.56 -0.77
C ASN A 158 8.47 9.63 -2.31
N ASP A 159 9.56 9.35 -3.02
CA ASP A 159 9.63 9.33 -4.49
C ASP A 159 8.71 8.31 -5.14
N PHE A 160 8.27 7.25 -4.44
CA PHE A 160 7.29 6.28 -4.94
C PHE A 160 5.84 6.64 -4.61
N ASN A 161 5.58 7.81 -4.02
CA ASN A 161 4.22 8.26 -3.78
C ASN A 161 3.61 8.87 -5.04
N PHE A 162 3.27 8.01 -6.01
CA PHE A 162 2.74 8.46 -7.29
C PHE A 162 1.39 9.18 -7.12
N GLY A 163 0.56 8.76 -6.16
CA GLY A 163 -0.78 9.32 -5.97
C GLY A 163 -1.55 9.30 -7.27
N LYS A 164 -1.89 10.50 -7.76
CA LYS A 164 -2.51 10.74 -9.06
C LYS A 164 -1.57 11.32 -10.11
N ALA A 165 -0.29 11.51 -9.81
CA ALA A 165 0.65 12.04 -10.79
C ALA A 165 0.94 11.03 -11.90
N ASP A 166 1.45 11.52 -13.03
CA ASP A 166 1.95 10.68 -14.12
C ASP A 166 3.04 9.72 -13.62
N PHE A 167 2.99 8.46 -14.05
CA PHE A 167 4.03 7.49 -13.74
C PHE A 167 4.16 6.40 -14.80
N THR A 168 5.27 5.66 -14.73
CA THR A 168 5.47 4.41 -15.48
C THR A 168 6.13 3.35 -14.62
N ILE A 169 5.66 2.11 -14.71
CA ILE A 169 6.32 0.91 -14.21
C ILE A 169 6.66 0.04 -15.42
N ALA A 170 7.90 -0.41 -15.54
CA ALA A 170 8.33 -1.29 -16.63
C ALA A 170 9.28 -2.36 -16.10
N LEU A 171 9.16 -3.60 -16.58
CA LEU A 171 10.02 -4.69 -16.18
C LEU A 171 10.06 -5.78 -17.26
N TRP A 172 11.07 -6.64 -17.16
CA TRP A 172 11.05 -7.95 -17.77
C TRP A 172 10.61 -9.00 -16.77
N VAL A 173 9.78 -9.93 -17.22
CA VAL A 173 9.28 -11.02 -16.38
C VAL A 173 9.19 -12.32 -17.19
N GLN A 174 9.45 -13.44 -16.52
CA GLN A 174 9.30 -14.78 -17.04
C GLN A 174 8.66 -15.65 -15.96
N ARG A 175 7.56 -16.36 -16.26
CA ARG A 175 6.97 -17.32 -15.31
C ARG A 175 7.56 -18.71 -15.48
N THR A 176 7.67 -19.48 -14.39
CA THR A 176 8.11 -20.88 -14.44
C THR A 176 7.01 -21.83 -14.92
N ALA A 177 5.74 -21.44 -14.73
CA ALA A 177 4.56 -22.15 -15.22
C ALA A 177 3.41 -21.14 -15.47
N PHE A 178 2.30 -21.59 -16.03
CA PHE A 178 1.11 -20.78 -16.30
C PHE A 178 -0.16 -21.60 -15.96
N GLY A 179 -1.30 -20.92 -15.82
CA GLY A 179 -2.57 -21.51 -15.37
C GLY A 179 -2.90 -21.22 -13.89
N VAL A 180 -4.08 -21.65 -13.46
CA VAL A 180 -4.69 -21.30 -12.16
C VAL A 180 -3.82 -21.76 -10.98
N ARG A 181 -3.37 -20.80 -10.14
CA ARG A 181 -2.54 -21.09 -8.95
C ARG A 181 -3.20 -20.69 -7.62
N GLY A 182 -4.43 -20.18 -7.66
CA GLY A 182 -5.18 -19.83 -6.45
C GLY A 182 -4.76 -18.47 -5.88
N GLY A 183 -4.39 -17.54 -6.76
CA GLY A 183 -3.88 -16.21 -6.46
C GLY A 183 -2.95 -15.73 -7.57
N GLY A 184 -2.94 -14.42 -7.82
CA GLY A 184 -2.11 -13.86 -8.88
C GLY A 184 -0.61 -13.94 -8.60
N ASP A 185 0.20 -14.11 -9.66
CA ASP A 185 1.67 -14.02 -9.57
C ASP A 185 2.04 -12.51 -9.49
N GLU A 186 2.26 -11.99 -8.28
CA GLU A 186 2.51 -10.56 -8.05
C GLU A 186 3.86 -10.12 -8.61
N MET A 187 3.93 -9.04 -9.41
CA MET A 187 5.20 -8.50 -9.90
C MET A 187 5.64 -7.27 -9.11
N VAL A 188 4.78 -6.27 -8.99
CA VAL A 188 5.08 -5.00 -8.31
C VAL A 188 3.87 -4.54 -7.51
N SER A 189 4.04 -4.40 -6.20
CA SER A 189 3.02 -3.80 -5.34
C SER A 189 3.54 -2.54 -4.67
N LYS A 190 2.66 -1.55 -4.53
CA LYS A 190 2.89 -0.28 -3.83
C LYS A 190 1.70 0.01 -2.94
N CYS A 191 1.87 -0.14 -1.63
CA CYS A 191 0.78 -0.04 -0.65
C CYS A 191 1.32 0.28 0.76
N ALA A 192 0.42 0.62 1.69
CA ALA A 192 0.75 0.65 3.12
C ALA A 192 0.99 -0.79 3.64
N ARG A 193 1.96 -0.98 4.54
CA ARG A 193 2.48 -2.30 4.99
C ARG A 193 1.43 -3.31 5.49
N SER A 194 0.25 -2.86 5.93
CA SER A 194 -0.70 -3.69 6.68
C SER A 194 -2.12 -3.73 6.12
N SER A 195 -2.40 -3.01 5.02
CA SER A 195 -3.78 -2.88 4.53
C SER A 195 -3.81 -2.56 3.04
N TRP A 196 -4.53 -3.39 2.28
CA TRP A 196 -5.00 -3.01 0.95
C TRP A 196 -6.03 -1.89 1.10
N GLN A 197 -5.68 -0.68 0.70
CA GLN A 197 -6.43 0.54 0.98
C GLN A 197 -6.28 1.56 -0.14
N SER A 198 -7.00 2.69 -0.01
CA SER A 198 -6.92 3.80 -0.96
C SER A 198 -5.47 4.24 -1.24
N GLY A 199 -5.14 4.37 -2.52
CA GLY A 199 -3.79 4.70 -3.00
C GLY A 199 -2.93 3.49 -3.35
N CYS A 200 -3.31 2.28 -2.92
CA CYS A 200 -2.55 1.07 -3.24
C CYS A 200 -2.69 0.67 -4.71
N LYS A 201 -1.58 0.25 -5.30
CA LYS A 201 -1.42 -0.09 -6.71
C LYS A 201 -0.66 -1.41 -6.82
N GLU A 202 -1.08 -2.28 -7.73
CA GLU A 202 -0.48 -3.60 -7.96
C GLU A 202 -0.40 -3.93 -9.45
N LEU A 203 0.60 -4.72 -9.82
CA LEU A 203 0.84 -5.22 -11.16
C LEU A 203 1.17 -6.70 -11.04
N TYR A 204 0.34 -7.56 -11.60
CA TYR A 204 0.41 -9.00 -11.40
C TYR A 204 -0.12 -9.79 -12.60
N PHE A 205 0.11 -11.11 -12.61
CA PHE A 205 -0.61 -12.03 -13.49
C PHE A 205 -1.84 -12.57 -12.80
N GLU A 206 -3.00 -12.47 -13.43
CA GLU A 206 -4.25 -13.05 -12.92
C GLU A 206 -4.33 -14.56 -13.23
N ASP A 207 -5.24 -15.27 -12.54
CA ASP A 207 -5.46 -16.72 -12.73
C ASP A 207 -5.80 -17.13 -14.17
N ASP A 208 -6.26 -16.19 -15.00
CA ASP A 208 -6.55 -16.39 -16.44
C ASP A 208 -5.34 -16.09 -17.35
N ASP A 209 -4.15 -15.92 -16.79
CA ASP A 209 -2.89 -15.61 -17.47
C ASP A 209 -2.84 -14.22 -18.14
N THR A 210 -3.78 -13.33 -17.81
CA THR A 210 -3.68 -11.90 -18.20
C THR A 210 -2.76 -11.14 -17.26
N VAL A 211 -2.17 -10.07 -17.77
CA VAL A 211 -1.42 -9.09 -16.96
C VAL A 211 -2.40 -8.03 -16.50
N VAL A 212 -2.46 -7.75 -15.20
CA VAL A 212 -3.41 -6.82 -14.60
C VAL A 212 -2.68 -5.73 -13.85
N PHE A 213 -3.03 -4.47 -14.15
CA PHE A 213 -2.80 -3.35 -13.25
C PHE A 213 -4.10 -3.08 -12.47
N ASN A 214 -4.03 -3.11 -11.16
CA ASN A 214 -5.17 -2.85 -10.28
C ASN A 214 -4.82 -1.77 -9.26
N SER A 215 -5.83 -1.00 -8.86
CA SER A 215 -5.72 0.02 -7.82
C SER A 215 -6.98 0.03 -6.97
N PHE A 216 -6.78 0.01 -5.65
CA PHE A 216 -7.83 -0.14 -4.65
C PHE A 216 -9.01 0.79 -4.91
N ASP A 217 -10.23 0.24 -5.00
CA ASP A 217 -11.50 0.96 -5.16
C ASP A 217 -11.60 1.84 -6.42
N THR A 218 -10.63 1.75 -7.33
CA THR A 218 -10.61 2.47 -8.62
C THR A 218 -10.75 1.54 -9.81
N GLY A 219 -10.58 0.23 -9.61
CA GLY A 219 -10.69 -0.81 -10.63
C GLY A 219 -9.35 -1.20 -11.25
N PHE A 220 -9.42 -1.93 -12.36
CA PHE A 220 -8.26 -2.54 -13.00
C PHE A 220 -8.26 -2.35 -14.53
N VAL A 221 -7.08 -2.48 -15.13
CA VAL A 221 -6.88 -2.65 -16.57
C VAL A 221 -6.10 -3.94 -16.79
N ALA A 222 -6.74 -4.91 -17.43
CA ALA A 222 -6.12 -6.18 -17.82
C ALA A 222 -5.62 -6.13 -19.28
N SER A 223 -4.63 -6.95 -19.61
CA SER A 223 -4.24 -7.22 -21.00
C SER A 223 -5.37 -7.89 -21.77
N LYS A 224 -5.42 -7.68 -23.09
CA LYS A 224 -6.34 -8.36 -24.02
C LYS A 224 -5.88 -9.77 -24.35
N ARG A 225 -4.56 -9.99 -24.34
CA ARG A 225 -3.96 -11.31 -24.55
C ARG A 225 -3.56 -11.93 -23.22
N THR A 226 -3.57 -13.26 -23.21
CA THR A 226 -2.99 -14.07 -22.14
C THR A 226 -1.54 -14.41 -22.49
N LEU A 227 -0.68 -14.55 -21.48
CA LEU A 227 0.73 -14.90 -21.66
C LEU A 227 0.97 -16.36 -21.26
N GLN A 228 0.47 -17.29 -22.06
CA GLN A 228 0.51 -18.74 -21.79
C GLN A 228 1.81 -19.40 -22.26
N ASP A 229 2.94 -18.79 -21.90
CA ASP A 229 4.25 -19.37 -22.14
C ASP A 229 5.22 -19.02 -21.00
N THR A 230 6.41 -19.62 -21.04
CA THR A 230 7.47 -19.43 -20.05
C THR A 230 8.64 -18.66 -20.63
N ARG A 231 8.39 -17.74 -21.58
CA ARG A 231 9.43 -16.88 -22.15
C ARG A 231 9.47 -15.55 -21.41
N TRP A 232 10.58 -14.84 -21.60
CA TRP A 232 10.71 -13.47 -21.14
C TRP A 232 9.75 -12.55 -21.92
N HIS A 233 8.99 -11.77 -21.18
CA HIS A 233 8.10 -10.74 -21.68
C HIS A 233 8.45 -9.40 -21.05
N HIS A 234 8.44 -8.35 -21.85
CA HIS A 234 8.55 -6.99 -21.33
C HIS A 234 7.15 -6.45 -21.03
N VAL A 235 6.86 -6.16 -19.78
CA VAL A 235 5.58 -5.61 -19.32
C VAL A 235 5.78 -4.18 -18.88
N ALA A 236 4.90 -3.28 -19.31
CA ALA A 236 4.91 -1.91 -18.80
C ALA A 236 3.50 -1.33 -18.64
N VAL A 237 3.36 -0.45 -17.64
CA VAL A 237 2.15 0.31 -17.37
C VAL A 237 2.50 1.79 -17.29
N THR A 238 1.79 2.63 -18.04
CA THR A 238 1.88 4.09 -17.94
C THR A 238 0.56 4.66 -17.44
N PHE A 239 0.61 5.65 -16.58
CA PHE A 239 -0.56 6.43 -16.18
C PHE A 239 -0.38 7.91 -16.54
N VAL A 240 -1.43 8.52 -17.08
CA VAL A 240 -1.52 9.95 -17.39
C VAL A 240 -2.65 10.58 -16.58
N ASP A 241 -2.31 11.49 -15.66
CA ASP A 241 -3.21 12.16 -14.72
C ASP A 241 -4.30 12.96 -15.46
N SER A 242 -3.88 13.79 -16.42
CA SER A 242 -4.78 14.72 -17.13
C SER A 242 -5.96 14.06 -17.82
N SER A 243 -5.87 12.75 -18.11
CA SER A 243 -6.93 11.95 -18.73
C SER A 243 -7.31 10.71 -17.94
N ASN A 244 -6.80 10.55 -16.70
CA ASN A 244 -6.95 9.35 -15.87
C ASN A 244 -6.67 8.04 -16.63
N THR A 245 -5.73 8.06 -17.57
CA THR A 245 -5.57 6.97 -18.54
C THR A 245 -4.43 6.05 -18.14
N VAL A 246 -4.76 4.79 -17.86
CA VAL A 246 -3.81 3.69 -17.75
C VAL A 246 -3.64 3.06 -19.14
N ARG A 247 -2.38 2.80 -19.52
CA ARG A 247 -2.03 2.02 -20.71
C ARG A 247 -1.12 0.87 -20.31
N LEU A 248 -1.46 -0.32 -20.76
CA LEU A 248 -0.72 -1.56 -20.52
C LEU A 248 -0.06 -2.00 -21.83
N PHE A 249 1.24 -2.23 -21.76
CA PHE A 249 2.08 -2.63 -22.87
C PHE A 249 2.69 -4.00 -22.60
N ILE A 250 2.77 -4.81 -23.65
CA ILE A 250 3.45 -6.10 -23.61
C ILE A 250 4.37 -6.17 -24.83
N ASP A 251 5.63 -6.57 -24.61
CA ASP A 251 6.68 -6.69 -25.61
C ASP A 251 6.89 -5.39 -26.42
N GLY A 252 6.79 -4.25 -25.74
CA GLY A 252 6.96 -2.92 -26.32
C GLY A 252 5.75 -2.39 -27.09
N ALA A 253 4.68 -3.18 -27.27
CA ALA A 253 3.46 -2.78 -27.98
C ALA A 253 2.32 -2.47 -27.00
N LEU A 254 1.51 -1.45 -27.32
CA LEU A 254 0.29 -1.15 -26.56
C LEU A 254 -0.70 -2.31 -26.70
N ASP A 255 -1.06 -2.93 -25.60
CA ASP A 255 -1.98 -4.07 -25.58
C ASP A 255 -3.40 -3.62 -25.22
N ASN A 256 -3.52 -2.86 -24.12
CA ASN A 256 -4.80 -2.32 -23.67
C ASN A 256 -4.67 -0.93 -23.02
N SER A 257 -5.79 -0.23 -22.90
CA SER A 257 -5.90 1.03 -22.17
C SER A 257 -7.26 1.17 -21.52
N GLY A 258 -7.30 1.80 -20.36
CA GLY A 258 -8.53 2.10 -19.64
C GLY A 258 -8.44 3.44 -18.90
N VAL A 259 -9.59 3.93 -18.43
CA VAL A 259 -9.66 5.14 -17.61
C VAL A 259 -9.90 4.71 -16.17
N LEU A 260 -8.93 4.95 -15.28
CA LEU A 260 -9.03 4.70 -13.85
C LEU A 260 -8.78 6.01 -13.11
N ALA A 261 -9.77 6.46 -12.33
CA ALA A 261 -9.62 7.66 -11.50
C ALA A 261 -8.84 7.30 -10.23
N LEU A 262 -7.50 7.26 -10.34
CA LEU A 262 -6.64 6.82 -9.25
C LEU A 262 -6.84 7.70 -7.99
N HIS A 263 -6.66 7.08 -6.84
CA HIS A 263 -6.69 7.78 -5.56
C HIS A 263 -5.29 8.27 -5.16
N GLU A 264 -5.26 9.31 -4.32
CA GLU A 264 -4.01 9.74 -3.68
C GLU A 264 -3.42 8.63 -2.82
N ASP A 265 -2.10 8.63 -2.69
CA ASP A 265 -1.42 7.72 -1.78
C ASP A 265 -1.71 8.14 -0.34
N VAL A 266 -2.56 7.38 0.37
CA VAL A 266 -2.88 7.63 1.78
C VAL A 266 -1.85 6.95 2.69
N PRO A 267 -1.05 7.68 3.50
CA PRO A 267 -0.14 7.04 4.44
C PRO A 267 -0.88 5.99 5.27
N GLY A 268 -0.30 4.79 5.42
CA GLY A 268 -0.76 3.87 6.47
C GLY A 268 -0.75 4.62 7.80
N TYR A 269 -1.78 4.45 8.64
CA TYR A 269 -1.93 5.26 9.85
C TYR A 269 -0.66 5.19 10.71
N PRO A 270 0.10 6.29 10.87
CA PRO A 270 1.38 6.26 11.55
C PRO A 270 1.23 6.02 13.06
N ASP A 271 0.05 6.25 13.64
CA ASP A 271 -0.24 5.97 15.05
C ASP A 271 -1.75 5.84 15.31
N MET A 272 -2.11 5.41 16.52
CA MET A 272 -3.51 5.34 16.96
C MET A 272 -4.22 6.71 16.94
N VAL A 273 -3.47 7.81 17.06
CA VAL A 273 -4.03 9.17 17.14
C VAL A 273 -4.51 9.64 15.76
N SER A 274 -3.76 9.34 14.71
CA SER A 274 -4.13 9.59 13.31
C SER A 274 -5.26 8.66 12.87
N ALA A 275 -5.20 7.37 13.23
CA ALA A 275 -6.30 6.44 13.00
C ALA A 275 -7.61 6.91 13.67
N PHE A 276 -7.54 7.38 14.92
CA PHE A 276 -8.69 7.91 15.63
C PHE A 276 -9.18 9.23 15.00
N ARG A 277 -8.29 10.17 14.69
CA ARG A 277 -8.66 11.46 14.08
C ARG A 277 -9.47 11.29 12.79
N ASP A 278 -9.06 10.36 11.94
CA ASP A 278 -9.64 10.22 10.60
C ASP A 278 -10.85 9.28 10.57
N ARG A 279 -10.95 8.35 11.52
CA ARG A 279 -12.08 7.39 11.60
C ARG A 279 -13.17 7.81 12.59
N PHE A 280 -12.88 8.71 13.53
CA PHE A 280 -13.83 9.12 14.56
C PHE A 280 -14.81 10.17 14.06
N ARG A 281 -16.08 9.78 13.95
CA ARG A 281 -17.14 10.64 13.41
C ARG A 281 -17.73 11.54 14.48
N LEU A 282 -17.96 12.81 14.10
CA LEU A 282 -18.64 13.79 14.94
C LEU A 282 -20.17 13.66 14.82
N ILE A 283 -20.87 14.42 15.67
CA ILE A 283 -22.34 14.40 15.76
C ILE A 283 -22.95 14.77 14.40
N GLY A 284 -23.80 13.89 13.86
CA GLY A 284 -24.56 14.13 12.62
C GLY A 284 -24.28 13.15 11.48
N GLU A 285 -23.31 12.25 11.64
CA GLU A 285 -22.91 11.28 10.59
C GLU A 285 -23.47 9.86 10.80
N SER A 286 -24.23 9.61 11.87
CA SER A 286 -24.92 8.35 12.17
C SER A 286 -26.43 8.48 11.97
N GLY A 287 -27.10 7.42 11.51
CA GLY A 287 -28.54 7.42 11.29
C GLY A 287 -29.35 7.47 12.59
N TRP A 288 -30.57 8.02 12.53
CA TRP A 288 -31.48 8.10 13.69
C TRP A 288 -31.83 6.73 14.31
N ASN A 289 -31.88 5.69 13.50
CA ASN A 289 -32.15 4.32 13.97
C ASN A 289 -31.00 3.79 14.83
N ASP A 290 -29.75 4.09 14.46
CA ASP A 290 -28.57 3.65 15.21
C ASP A 290 -28.51 4.35 16.57
N PHE A 291 -28.83 5.65 16.58
CA PHE A 291 -28.94 6.41 17.81
C PHE A 291 -29.96 5.80 18.78
N LEU A 292 -31.17 5.48 18.30
CA LEU A 292 -32.20 4.86 19.14
C LEU A 292 -31.81 3.47 19.63
N ASN A 293 -31.20 2.64 18.77
CA ASN A 293 -30.74 1.31 19.13
C ASN A 293 -29.69 1.36 20.24
N ASN A 294 -28.77 2.33 20.17
CA ASN A 294 -27.72 2.53 21.17
C ASN A 294 -28.30 3.02 22.53
N VAL A 295 -29.29 3.92 22.50
CA VAL A 295 -30.04 4.29 23.72
C VAL A 295 -30.70 3.06 24.36
N LEU A 296 -31.40 2.24 23.56
CA LEU A 296 -32.09 1.05 24.06
C LEU A 296 -31.12 -0.02 24.58
N LEU A 297 -29.95 -0.14 23.97
CA LEU A 297 -28.92 -1.11 24.36
C LEU A 297 -28.37 -0.84 25.76
N PHE A 298 -28.15 0.43 26.12
CA PHE A 298 -27.55 0.80 27.41
C PHE A 298 -28.58 1.06 28.52
N LEU A 299 -29.87 1.13 28.20
CA LEU A 299 -30.93 1.30 29.19
C LEU A 299 -30.94 0.17 30.25
N PRO A 300 -30.90 -1.12 29.90
CA PRO A 300 -30.81 -2.20 30.89
C PRO A 300 -29.55 -2.12 31.75
N LEU A 301 -28.42 -1.68 31.19
CA LEU A 301 -27.18 -1.51 31.94
C LEU A 301 -27.33 -0.44 33.02
N GLY A 302 -27.90 0.72 32.68
CA GLY A 302 -28.16 1.80 33.63
C GLY A 302 -29.05 1.36 34.79
N PHE A 303 -30.12 0.63 34.47
CA PHE A 303 -31.04 0.07 35.47
C PHE A 303 -30.32 -0.93 36.39
N GLY A 304 -29.56 -1.87 35.82
CA GLY A 304 -28.82 -2.88 36.57
C GLY A 304 -27.77 -2.28 37.50
N LEU A 305 -27.02 -1.28 37.03
CA LEU A 305 -26.03 -0.56 37.85
C LEU A 305 -26.69 0.20 39.00
N ALA A 306 -27.85 0.84 38.77
CA ALA A 306 -28.61 1.50 39.83
C ALA A 306 -29.08 0.49 40.89
N CYS A 307 -29.57 -0.67 40.46
CA CYS A 307 -29.99 -1.76 41.35
C CYS A 307 -28.82 -2.28 42.22
N LEU A 308 -27.66 -2.54 41.62
CA LEU A 308 -26.46 -2.98 42.34
C LEU A 308 -25.96 -1.92 43.34
N ALA A 309 -25.97 -0.64 42.92
CA ALA A 309 -25.54 0.46 43.76
C ALA A 309 -26.50 0.68 44.95
N GLN A 310 -27.80 0.47 44.75
CA GLN A 310 -28.81 0.50 45.81
C GLN A 310 -28.64 -0.66 46.80
N ALA A 311 -28.30 -1.87 46.31
CA ALA A 311 -27.98 -3.02 47.16
C ALA A 311 -26.72 -2.77 48.02
N GLY A 312 -25.77 -1.99 47.51
CA GLY A 312 -24.59 -1.50 48.24
C GLY A 312 -24.86 -0.29 49.16
N ALA A 313 -26.12 0.11 49.35
CA ALA A 313 -26.53 1.26 50.17
C ALA A 313 -25.90 2.62 49.76
N LEU A 314 -25.54 2.78 48.48
CA LEU A 314 -25.01 4.05 47.97
C LEU A 314 -26.12 5.11 47.86
N GLY A 315 -25.80 6.37 48.18
CA GLY A 315 -26.73 7.49 48.00
C GLY A 315 -27.02 7.77 46.53
N ARG A 316 -28.23 8.23 46.21
CA ARG A 316 -28.68 8.50 44.83
C ARG A 316 -27.70 9.35 43.98
N PRO A 317 -27.06 10.42 44.49
CA PRO A 317 -26.08 11.17 43.71
C PRO A 317 -24.86 10.32 43.32
N THR A 318 -24.39 9.45 44.23
CA THR A 318 -23.27 8.54 43.98
C THR A 318 -23.65 7.45 42.98
N GLN A 319 -24.88 6.93 43.05
CA GLN A 319 -25.40 5.99 42.06
C GLN A 319 -25.43 6.61 40.66
N LEU A 320 -25.97 7.82 40.53
CA LEU A 320 -26.03 8.54 39.25
C LEU A 320 -24.62 8.74 38.66
N LEU A 321 -23.66 9.20 39.48
CA LEU A 321 -22.28 9.38 39.05
C LEU A 321 -21.65 8.06 38.58
N MET A 322 -21.89 6.97 39.31
CA MET A 322 -21.42 5.63 38.93
C MET A 322 -21.99 5.19 37.59
N VAL A 323 -23.31 5.33 37.37
CA VAL A 323 -23.96 4.97 36.11
C VAL A 323 -23.40 5.76 34.94
N LEU A 324 -23.21 7.08 35.11
CA LEU A 324 -22.65 7.92 34.06
C LEU A 324 -21.19 7.56 33.73
N ILE A 325 -20.35 7.35 34.74
CA ILE A 325 -18.93 6.99 34.53
C ILE A 325 -18.81 5.62 33.86
N ILE A 326 -19.51 4.60 34.37
CA ILE A 326 -19.42 3.24 33.82
C ILE A 326 -20.06 3.18 32.44
N GLY A 327 -21.23 3.79 32.24
CA GLY A 327 -21.92 3.82 30.96
C GLY A 327 -21.12 4.53 29.87
N SER A 328 -20.64 5.75 30.15
CA SER A 328 -19.81 6.49 29.19
C SER A 328 -18.44 5.84 28.97
N GLY A 329 -17.81 5.31 30.02
CA GLY A 329 -16.51 4.62 29.93
C GLY A 329 -16.55 3.32 29.13
N LEU A 330 -17.59 2.50 29.33
CA LEU A 330 -17.80 1.29 28.54
C LEU A 330 -18.07 1.64 27.07
N SER A 331 -18.95 2.62 26.82
CA SER A 331 -19.22 3.05 25.44
C SER A 331 -17.98 3.60 24.77
N PHE A 332 -17.21 4.45 25.43
CA PHE A 332 -15.97 4.99 24.87
C PHE A 332 -14.96 3.88 24.56
N SER A 333 -14.87 2.86 25.43
CA SER A 333 -13.99 1.70 25.19
C SER A 333 -14.43 0.90 23.97
N ILE A 334 -15.74 0.71 23.77
CA ILE A 334 -16.28 0.06 22.57
C ILE A 334 -15.91 0.86 21.32
N GLU A 335 -16.07 2.19 21.34
CA GLU A 335 -15.68 3.03 20.20
C GLU A 335 -14.17 2.95 19.92
N VAL A 336 -13.31 2.99 20.95
CA VAL A 336 -11.86 2.81 20.76
C VAL A 336 -11.54 1.46 20.12
N LEU A 337 -12.24 0.39 20.49
CA LEU A 337 -12.06 -0.92 19.87
C LEU A 337 -12.52 -0.96 18.40
N GLN A 338 -13.52 -0.16 18.02
CA GLN A 338 -13.98 -0.08 16.63
C GLN A 338 -12.94 0.57 15.69
N VAL A 339 -11.95 1.31 16.22
CA VAL A 339 -10.77 1.76 15.45
C VAL A 339 -9.99 0.59 14.83
N PHE A 340 -10.17 -0.63 15.31
CA PHE A 340 -9.55 -1.83 14.74
C PHE A 340 -10.52 -2.68 13.91
N SER A 341 -11.79 -2.28 13.80
CA SER A 341 -12.78 -2.99 12.99
C SER A 341 -12.85 -2.38 11.58
N PRO A 342 -12.63 -3.16 10.51
CA PRO A 342 -12.79 -2.69 9.13
C PRO A 342 -14.23 -2.30 8.79
N SER A 343 -15.20 -2.90 9.49
CA SER A 343 -16.64 -2.77 9.18
C SER A 343 -17.38 -1.74 10.04
N ARG A 344 -16.70 -1.10 10.99
CA ARG A 344 -17.32 -0.13 11.91
C ARG A 344 -16.47 1.12 12.07
N PHE A 345 -17.16 2.25 12.26
CA PHE A 345 -16.54 3.54 12.51
C PHE A 345 -16.91 4.00 13.91
N PRO A 346 -15.93 4.41 14.73
CA PRO A 346 -16.24 4.94 16.03
C PRO A 346 -16.94 6.29 15.92
N SER A 347 -17.91 6.55 16.79
CA SER A 347 -18.69 7.78 16.73
C SER A 347 -18.97 8.41 18.10
N LEU A 348 -18.94 9.74 18.14
CA LEU A 348 -19.33 10.48 19.34
C LEU A 348 -20.83 10.34 19.61
N SER A 349 -21.65 10.20 18.57
CA SER A 349 -23.09 10.00 18.70
C SER A 349 -23.42 8.70 19.42
N ASP A 350 -22.66 7.63 19.22
CA ASP A 350 -22.87 6.36 19.90
C ASP A 350 -22.49 6.45 21.39
N VAL A 351 -21.39 7.15 21.71
CA VAL A 351 -21.05 7.45 23.12
C VAL A 351 -22.16 8.21 23.81
N LEU A 352 -22.71 9.24 23.15
CA LEU A 352 -23.80 10.03 23.72
C LEU A 352 -25.10 9.24 23.84
N ALA A 353 -25.46 8.45 22.83
CA ALA A 353 -26.66 7.62 22.82
C ALA A 353 -26.60 6.56 23.94
N ASN A 354 -25.49 5.85 24.05
CA ASN A 354 -25.27 4.84 25.09
C ASN A 354 -25.27 5.46 26.49
N THR A 355 -24.63 6.63 26.66
CA THR A 355 -24.64 7.36 27.94
C THR A 355 -26.06 7.82 28.31
N LEU A 356 -26.84 8.30 27.33
CA LEU A 356 -28.25 8.66 27.53
C LEU A 356 -29.09 7.42 27.89
N GLY A 357 -28.87 6.29 27.23
CA GLY A 357 -29.49 5.02 27.57
C GLY A 357 -29.26 4.65 29.03
N ALA A 358 -28.00 4.66 29.48
CA ALA A 358 -27.65 4.38 30.87
C ALA A 358 -28.35 5.35 31.85
N LEU A 359 -28.41 6.64 31.53
CA LEU A 359 -29.15 7.62 32.34
C LEU A 359 -30.64 7.30 32.41
N LEU A 360 -31.29 6.98 31.29
CA LEU A 360 -32.70 6.62 31.26
C LEU A 360 -32.98 5.33 32.07
N GLY A 361 -32.07 4.36 32.03
CA GLY A 361 -32.14 3.15 32.86
C GLY A 361 -32.10 3.46 34.36
N PHE A 362 -31.22 4.38 34.78
CA PHE A 362 -31.18 4.87 36.15
C PHE A 362 -32.48 5.56 36.56
N LEU A 363 -33.03 6.43 35.70
CA LEU A 363 -34.29 7.12 35.97
C LEU A 363 -35.45 6.13 36.06
N ALA A 364 -35.51 5.14 35.17
CA ALA A 364 -36.51 4.09 35.20
C ALA A 364 -36.50 3.33 36.53
N PHE A 365 -35.33 3.02 37.08
CA PHE A 365 -35.24 2.34 38.37
C PHE A 365 -35.79 3.16 39.56
N HIS A 366 -35.65 4.48 39.54
CA HIS A 366 -36.04 5.34 40.66
C HIS A 366 -37.44 5.96 40.54
N PHE A 367 -38.01 6.01 39.34
CA PHE A 367 -39.22 6.79 39.06
C PHE A 367 -40.32 6.04 38.29
N LEU A 368 -40.04 4.82 37.81
CA LEU A 368 -41.04 3.91 37.24
C LEU A 368 -41.17 2.69 38.16
#